data_AF-A0A2E8D2I4-F1
#
_entry.id   AF-A0A2E8D2I4-F1
#
_cell.length_a   1.000
_cell.length_b   1.000
_cell.length_c   1.000
_cell.angle_alpha   90.00
_cell.angle_beta   90.00
_cell.angle_gamma   90.00
#
_symmetry.space_group_name_H-M   'P 1'
#
loop_
_entity.id
_entity.type
_entity.pdbx_description
1 polymer ?
#
loop_
_entity_poly.entity_id
_entity_poly.type
_entity_poly.pdbx_seq_one_letter_code
_entity_poly.pdbx_strand_id
1 'polypeptide(L)'
;MSGSFDPYHKWLGIPPRDQPANHYRLLGLNLFESDGEVIKLAADRQIGYVAGIQPDDHTDAADRLLIQLGEARDCLLDPEKKKLYDEGLSDGQKG
;
A
#
# COMPACT_ATOMS: atom_id res chain seq x y z
N MET A 1 14.27 -9.69 22.28
CA MET A 1 15.13 -8.86 21.40
C MET A 1 14.23 -7.85 20.71
N SER A 2 14.56 -6.57 20.88
CA SER A 2 13.82 -5.39 20.42
C SER A 2 13.71 -5.39 18.90
N GLY A 3 12.62 -5.95 18.38
CA GLY A 3 12.27 -5.78 16.97
C GLY A 3 12.00 -4.31 16.72
N SER A 4 12.77 -3.71 15.80
CA SER A 4 12.52 -2.35 15.32
C SER A 4 11.04 -2.16 14.99
N PHE A 5 10.52 -0.96 15.21
CA PHE A 5 9.16 -0.65 14.83
C PHE A 5 9.00 -0.74 13.31
N ASP A 6 8.20 -1.71 12.85
CA ASP A 6 7.88 -1.90 11.44
C ASP A 6 6.46 -1.37 11.17
N PRO A 7 6.32 -0.18 10.56
CA PRO A 7 5.02 0.44 10.35
C PRO A 7 4.14 -0.35 9.37
N TYR A 8 4.74 -1.05 8.40
CA TYR A 8 3.99 -1.87 7.43
C TYR A 8 3.34 -3.06 8.13
N HIS A 9 4.10 -3.75 8.99
CA HIS A 9 3.55 -4.87 9.75
C HIS A 9 2.59 -4.41 10.84
N LYS A 10 2.92 -3.34 11.57
CA LYS A 10 2.15 -2.88 12.74
C LYS A 10 0.84 -2.20 12.37
N TRP A 11 0.80 -1.46 11.26
CA TRP A 11 -0.38 -0.71 10.88
C TRP A 11 -1.12 -1.33 9.70
N LEU A 12 -0.41 -1.82 8.68
CA LEU A 12 -1.03 -2.38 7.48
C LEU A 12 -1.12 -3.91 7.49
N GLY A 13 -0.58 -4.58 8.52
CA GLY A 13 -0.59 -6.04 8.62
C GLY A 13 0.30 -6.74 7.59
N ILE A 14 1.29 -6.04 7.02
CA ILE A 14 2.20 -6.55 5.99
C ILE A 14 3.50 -7.05 6.64
N PRO A 15 3.68 -8.37 6.84
CA PRO A 15 4.86 -8.90 7.51
C PRO A 15 6.12 -8.75 6.64
N PRO A 16 7.33 -8.81 7.23
CA PRO A 16 8.59 -8.62 6.49
C PRO A 16 8.78 -9.53 5.26
N ARG A 17 8.25 -10.76 5.30
CA ARG A 17 8.30 -11.70 4.15
C ARG A 17 7.50 -11.22 2.93
N ASP A 18 6.56 -10.32 3.14
CA ASP A 18 5.67 -9.77 2.11
C ASP A 18 6.09 -8.35 1.71
N GLN A 19 7.26 -7.89 2.18
CA GLN A 19 7.89 -6.62 1.85
C GLN A 19 9.03 -6.81 0.82
N PRO A 20 9.25 -5.84 -0.09
CA PRO A 20 8.51 -4.59 -0.25
C PRO A 20 7.07 -4.83 -0.74
N ALA A 21 6.13 -4.03 -0.20
CA ALA A 21 4.73 -4.12 -0.58
C ALA A 21 4.51 -3.50 -1.97
N ASN A 22 3.72 -4.17 -2.82
CA ASN A 22 3.20 -3.56 -4.03
C ASN A 22 1.96 -2.69 -3.73
N HIS A 23 1.49 -1.92 -4.71
CA HIS A 23 0.34 -1.01 -4.54
C HIS A 23 -0.92 -1.75 -4.07
N TYR A 24 -1.23 -2.92 -4.64
CA TYR A 24 -2.39 -3.71 -4.21
C TYR A 24 -2.30 -4.11 -2.73
N ARG A 25 -1.12 -4.56 -2.28
CA ARG A 25 -0.89 -4.96 -0.90
C ARG A 25 -0.95 -3.78 0.06
N LEU A 26 -0.42 -2.61 -0.32
CA LEU A 26 -0.56 -1.37 0.45
C LEU A 26 -2.04 -1.02 0.68
N LEU A 27 -2.89 -1.20 -0.32
CA LEU A 27 -4.32 -0.92 -0.23
C LEU A 27 -5.12 -2.05 0.46
N GLY A 28 -4.52 -3.22 0.67
CA GLY A 28 -5.20 -4.41 1.18
C GLY A 28 -6.18 -5.02 0.16
N LEU A 29 -5.78 -5.01 -1.12
CA LEU A 29 -6.53 -5.54 -2.25
C LEU A 29 -5.92 -6.85 -2.77
N ASN A 30 -6.73 -7.61 -3.50
CA ASN A 30 -6.22 -8.69 -4.33
C ASN A 30 -5.39 -8.11 -5.48
N LEU A 31 -4.37 -8.87 -5.91
CA LEU A 31 -3.55 -8.50 -7.05
C LEU A 31 -4.43 -8.37 -8.30
N PHE A 32 -4.21 -7.30 -9.06
CA PHE A 32 -4.93 -7.00 -10.31
C PHE A 32 -6.44 -6.72 -10.14
N GLU A 33 -6.90 -6.30 -8.95
CA GLU A 33 -8.25 -5.75 -8.79
C GLU A 33 -8.54 -4.71 -9.89
N SER A 34 -9.70 -4.82 -10.52
CA SER A 34 -10.08 -4.05 -11.71
C SER A 34 -11.20 -3.05 -11.44
N ASP A 35 -11.99 -3.25 -10.38
CA ASP A 35 -13.09 -2.37 -10.02
C ASP A 35 -12.53 -1.08 -9.37
N GLY A 36 -12.69 0.04 -10.07
CA GLY A 36 -12.23 1.35 -9.61
C GLY A 36 -12.86 1.80 -8.30
N GLU A 37 -14.12 1.47 -8.03
CA GLU A 37 -14.77 1.84 -6.77
C GLU A 37 -14.23 1.00 -5.61
N VAL A 38 -13.93 -0.28 -5.85
CA VAL A 38 -13.26 -1.14 -4.86
C VAL A 38 -11.86 -0.61 -4.54
N ILE A 39 -11.09 -0.22 -5.55
CA ILE A 39 -9.74 0.37 -5.37
C ILE A 39 -9.82 1.66 -4.55
N LYS A 40 -10.73 2.56 -4.93
CA LYS A 40 -10.92 3.84 -4.26
C LYS A 40 -11.31 3.66 -2.80
N LEU A 41 -12.30 2.81 -2.52
CA LEU A 41 -12.75 2.55 -1.15
C LEU A 41 -11.65 1.95 -0.29
N ALA A 42 -10.85 1.03 -0.85
CA ALA A 42 -9.72 0.43 -0.14
C ALA A 42 -8.63 1.47 0.17
N ALA A 43 -8.31 2.35 -0.78
CA ALA A 43 -7.38 3.44 -0.55
C ALA A 43 -7.85 4.41 0.54
N ASP A 44 -9.09 4.89 0.45
CA ASP A 44 -9.65 5.82 1.41
C ASP A 44 -9.66 5.22 2.82
N ARG A 45 -9.97 3.92 2.95
CA ARG A 45 -9.89 3.19 4.23
C ARG A 45 -8.46 3.18 4.79
N GLN A 46 -7.46 2.83 3.98
CA GLN A 46 -6.07 2.74 4.47
C GLN A 46 -5.51 4.11 4.83
N ILE A 47 -5.73 5.12 3.98
CA ILE A 47 -5.30 6.51 4.22
C ILE A 47 -5.96 7.04 5.49
N GLY A 48 -7.28 6.89 5.62
CA GLY A 48 -8.01 7.33 6.81
C GLY A 48 -7.56 6.62 8.08
N TYR A 49 -7.26 5.31 8.00
CA TYR A 49 -6.71 4.56 9.12
C TYR A 49 -5.35 5.10 9.54
N VAL A 50 -4.38 5.21 8.62
CA VAL A 50 -3.02 5.69 8.93
C VAL A 50 -3.03 7.15 9.41
N ALA A 51 -3.83 8.02 8.78
CA ALA A 51 -3.95 9.43 9.17
C ALA A 51 -4.61 9.61 10.55
N GLY A 52 -5.43 8.64 10.98
CA GLY A 52 -6.05 8.63 12.30
C GLY A 52 -5.15 8.15 13.44
N ILE A 53 -3.97 7.59 13.12
CA ILE A 53 -3.01 7.16 14.13
C ILE A 53 -2.37 8.42 14.74
N GLN A 54 -2.27 8.45 16.07
CA GLN A 54 -1.47 9.45 16.80
C GLN A 54 -0.20 8.74 17.29
N PRO A 55 0.85 8.65 16.47
CA PRO A 55 2.08 7.98 16.86
C PRO A 55 2.93 8.91 17.73
N ASP A 56 3.32 8.44 18.92
CA ASP A 56 4.16 9.24 19.83
C ASP A 56 5.54 9.54 19.22
N ASP A 57 6.20 8.54 18.60
CA ASP A 57 7.58 8.65 18.06
C ASP A 57 7.69 8.22 16.58
N HIS A 58 6.57 8.05 15.87
CA HIS A 58 6.54 7.43 14.52
C HIS A 58 5.84 8.28 13.45
N THR A 59 5.75 9.60 13.65
CA THR A 59 5.14 10.53 12.69
C THR A 59 5.74 10.42 11.29
N ASP A 60 7.07 10.40 11.17
CA ASP A 60 7.75 10.23 9.87
C ASP A 60 7.36 8.91 9.17
N ALA A 61 7.07 7.85 9.93
CA ALA A 61 6.62 6.59 9.36
C ALA A 61 5.19 6.67 8.86
N ALA A 62 4.31 7.39 9.58
CA ALA A 62 2.94 7.63 9.14
C ALA A 62 2.92 8.47 7.86
N ASP A 63 3.68 9.56 7.82
CA ASP A 63 3.78 10.45 6.64
C ASP A 63 4.28 9.69 5.40
N ARG A 64 5.33 8.87 5.55
CA ARG A 64 5.83 8.03 4.45
C ARG A 64 4.77 7.06 3.94
N LEU A 65 4.01 6.42 4.83
CA LEU A 65 2.93 5.52 4.41
C LEU A 65 1.79 6.27 3.73
N LEU A 66 1.41 7.45 4.21
CA LEU A 66 0.37 8.27 3.57
C LEU A 66 0.75 8.65 2.14
N ILE A 67 2.02 9.01 1.90
CA ILE A 67 2.53 9.27 0.54
C ILE A 67 2.40 8.00 -0.32
N GLN A 68 2.90 6.85 0.16
CA GLN A 68 2.84 5.59 -0.60
C GLN A 68 1.41 5.11 -0.87
N LEU A 69 0.49 5.30 0.08
CA LEU A 69 -0.92 4.99 -0.10
C LEU A 69 -1.59 5.89 -1.15
N GLY A 70 -1.23 7.18 -1.15
CA GLY A 70 -1.65 8.13 -2.19
C GLY A 70 -1.13 7.74 -3.57
N GLU A 71 0.16 7.43 -3.68
CA GLU A 71 0.78 6.97 -4.93
C GLU A 71 0.15 5.68 -5.45
N ALA A 72 -0.12 4.71 -4.56
CA ALA A 72 -0.79 3.47 -4.89
C ALA A 72 -2.21 3.72 -5.43
N ARG A 73 -2.99 4.59 -4.77
CA ARG A 73 -4.33 4.98 -5.21
C ARG A 73 -4.28 5.62 -6.60
N ASP A 74 -3.44 6.62 -6.77
CA ASP A 74 -3.38 7.42 -7.99
C ASP A 74 -2.86 6.59 -9.17
N CYS A 75 -1.99 5.60 -8.92
CA CYS A 75 -1.55 4.64 -9.93
C CYS A 75 -2.66 3.66 -10.32
N LEU A 76 -3.36 3.08 -9.34
CA LEU A 76 -4.35 2.03 -9.60
C LEU A 76 -5.71 2.55 -10.11
N LEU A 77 -6.04 3.82 -9.84
CA LEU A 77 -7.26 4.45 -10.39
C LEU A 77 -7.06 5.06 -11.78
N ASP A 78 -5.82 5.23 -12.23
CA ASP A 78 -5.48 5.68 -13.58
C ASP A 78 -5.32 4.46 -14.50
N PRO A 79 -6.21 4.26 -15.50
CA PRO A 79 -6.18 3.06 -16.33
C PRO A 79 -4.85 2.86 -17.09
N GLU A 80 -4.20 3.94 -17.52
CA GLU A 80 -2.93 3.87 -18.26
C GLU A 80 -1.78 3.50 -17.32
N LYS A 81 -1.69 4.16 -16.16
CA LYS A 81 -0.66 3.86 -15.16
C LYS A 81 -0.82 2.46 -14.58
N LYS A 82 -2.06 2.06 -14.27
CA LYS A 82 -2.38 0.72 -13.76
C LYS A 82 -1.93 -0.35 -14.74
N LYS A 83 -2.23 -0.17 -16.03
CA LYS A 83 -1.82 -1.13 -17.06
C LYS A 83 -0.29 -1.32 -17.10
N LEU A 84 0.46 -0.22 -17.17
CA LEU A 84 1.93 -0.26 -17.17
C LEU A 84 2.48 -0.90 -15.88
N TYR A 85 1.86 -0.59 -14.75
CA TYR A 85 2.23 -1.15 -13.46
C TYR A 85 1.98 -2.67 -13.39
N ASP A 86 0.82 -3.13 -13.87
CA ASP A 86 0.43 -4.54 -13.90
C ASP A 86 1.31 -5.37 -14.83
N GLU A 87 1.71 -4.80 -15.98
CA GLU A 87 2.68 -5.39 -16.90
C GLU A 87 4.03 -5.61 -16.18
N GLY A 88 4.54 -4.61 -15.47
CA GLY A 88 5.79 -4.72 -14.71
C GLY A 88 5.73 -5.75 -13.57
N LEU A 89 4.59 -5.88 -12.88
CA LEU A 89 4.40 -6.90 -11.85
C LEU A 89 4.34 -8.32 -12.42
N SER A 90 3.71 -8.49 -13.58
CA SER A 90 3.54 -9.80 -14.23
C SER A 90 4.87 -10.36 -14.74
N ASP A 91 5.80 -9.51 -15.14
CA ASP A 91 7.14 -9.93 -15.58
C ASP A 91 8.09 -10.17 -14.41
N GLY A 92 7.92 -9.47 -13.28
CA GLY A 92 8.69 -9.69 -12.05
C GLY A 92 8.38 -11.02 -11.34
N GLN A 93 7.22 -11.64 -11.61
CA GLN A 93 6.86 -12.97 -11.08
C GLN A 93 7.32 -14.15 -11.97
N LYS A 94 7.98 -13.90 -13.11
CA LYS A 94 8.50 -14.94 -14.01
C LYS A 94 9.92 -15.43 -13.67
N GLY A 95 10.47 -15.05 -12.52
CA GLY A 95 11.80 -15.47 -12.04
C GLY A 95 11.73 -16.55 -10.97
#